data_AF-A0A1S9U055-F1
#
_entry.id   AF-A0A1S9U055-F1
#
_cell.length_a   1.000
_cell.length_b   1.000
_cell.length_c   1.000
_cell.angle_alpha   90.00
_cell.angle_beta   90.00
_cell.angle_gamma   90.00
#
_symmetry.space_group_name_H-M   'P 1'
#
loop_
_entity.id
_entity.type
_entity.pdbx_description
1 polymer ?
#
loop_
_entity_poly.entity_id
_entity_poly.type
_entity_poly.pdbx_seq_one_letter_code
_entity_poly.pdbx_strand_id
1 'polypeptide(L)'
;VSAEVLAKSAKGPMQMVGECELRPVTTVKPETSLEDLFQLVVETNYPMPVVAEDGKLQGLVLKSSILEALASHGGERNGVSASEAPVIPVD
;
A
#
# COMPACT_ATOMS: atom_id res chain seq x y z
N VAL A 1 12.26 3.40 -13.58
CA VAL A 1 12.65 2.04 -14.00
C VAL A 1 13.91 2.17 -14.84
N SER A 2 15.05 1.67 -14.37
CA SER A 2 16.34 1.82 -15.05
C SER A 2 16.39 1.00 -16.34
N ALA A 3 17.14 1.48 -17.35
CA ALA A 3 17.31 0.80 -18.64
C ALA A 3 17.79 -0.66 -18.51
N GLU A 4 18.53 -0.98 -17.45
CA GLU A 4 18.96 -2.36 -17.12
C GLU A 4 17.79 -3.31 -16.85
N VAL A 5 16.73 -2.84 -16.19
CA VAL A 5 15.55 -3.67 -15.88
C VAL A 5 14.80 -4.02 -17.17
N LEU A 6 14.73 -3.08 -18.11
CA LEU A 6 14.11 -3.29 -19.43
C LEU A 6 14.96 -4.22 -20.32
N ALA A 7 16.28 -4.03 -20.34
CA ALA A 7 17.20 -4.85 -21.14
C ALA A 7 17.24 -6.32 -20.69
N LYS A 8 17.09 -6.57 -19.38
CA LYS A 8 17.08 -7.94 -18.82
C LYS A 8 15.81 -8.72 -19.18
N SER A 9 14.69 -8.02 -19.43
CA SER A 9 13.40 -8.67 -19.69
C SER A 9 13.19 -9.09 -21.16
N ALA A 10 14.00 -8.59 -22.11
CA ALA A 10 13.88 -8.94 -23.53
C ALA A 10 14.85 -10.06 -23.99
N LYS A 11 15.79 -10.50 -23.13
CA LYS A 11 16.81 -11.52 -23.46
C LYS A 11 16.86 -12.72 -22.50
N GLY A 12 15.94 -12.80 -21.55
CA GLY A 12 15.82 -13.97 -20.66
C GLY A 12 15.08 -15.13 -21.35
N PRO A 13 15.36 -16.40 -20.98
CA PRO A 13 14.49 -17.50 -21.39
C PRO A 13 13.06 -17.23 -20.92
N MET A 14 12.07 -17.50 -21.78
CA MET A 14 10.67 -17.41 -21.42
C MET A 14 10.38 -18.45 -20.34
N GLN A 15 10.21 -18.00 -19.11
CA GLN A 15 10.01 -18.84 -17.93
C GLN A 15 8.55 -18.76 -17.50
N MET A 16 7.99 -19.89 -17.04
CA MET A 16 6.63 -19.92 -16.50
C MET A 16 6.60 -19.19 -15.16
N VAL A 17 5.51 -18.45 -14.88
CA VAL A 17 5.36 -17.72 -13.61
C VAL A 17 5.50 -18.64 -12.39
N GLY A 18 5.04 -19.89 -12.50
CA GLY A 18 5.17 -20.90 -11.44
C GLY A 18 6.60 -21.34 -11.15
N GLU A 19 7.55 -21.05 -12.03
CA GLU A 19 8.97 -21.36 -11.86
C GLU A 19 9.75 -20.16 -11.32
N CYS A 20 9.15 -18.97 -11.26
CA CYS A 20 9.82 -17.78 -10.74
C CYS A 20 9.93 -17.83 -9.22
N GLU A 21 11.07 -17.40 -8.69
CA GLU A 21 11.19 -17.11 -7.26
C GLU A 21 10.37 -15.86 -6.92
N LEU A 22 9.25 -16.09 -6.26
CA LEU A 22 8.40 -15.03 -5.74
C LEU A 22 8.91 -14.62 -4.35
N ARG A 23 9.12 -13.31 -4.16
CA ARG A 23 9.41 -12.78 -2.84
C ARG A 23 8.14 -12.77 -2.01
N PRO A 24 8.18 -13.26 -0.75
CA PRO A 24 7.04 -13.17 0.13
C PRO A 24 6.70 -11.69 0.37
N VAL A 25 5.40 -11.39 0.32
CA VAL A 25 4.87 -10.06 0.62
C VAL A 25 4.06 -10.13 1.90
N THR A 26 4.13 -9.07 2.69
CA THR A 26 3.28 -8.91 3.87
C THR A 26 1.83 -8.78 3.42
N THR A 27 0.95 -9.54 4.07
CA THR A 27 -0.50 -9.52 3.82
C THR A 27 -1.23 -9.14 5.09
N VAL A 28 -2.45 -8.61 4.95
CA VAL A 28 -3.34 -8.23 6.06
C VAL A 28 -4.68 -8.93 5.92
N LYS A 29 -5.43 -9.00 7.02
CA LYS A 29 -6.79 -9.53 7.01
C LYS A 29 -7.80 -8.42 6.71
N PRO A 30 -9.00 -8.73 6.20
CA PRO A 30 -10.08 -7.75 6.05
C PRO A 30 -10.44 -7.03 7.35
N GLU A 31 -10.26 -7.71 8.49
CA GLU A 31 -10.57 -7.20 9.83
C GLU A 31 -9.39 -6.44 10.47
N THR A 32 -8.24 -6.33 9.79
CA THR A 32 -7.09 -5.57 10.30
C THR A 32 -7.48 -4.12 10.53
N SER A 33 -7.18 -3.60 11.73
CA SER A 33 -7.54 -2.24 12.11
C SER A 33 -6.82 -1.22 11.21
N LEU A 34 -7.42 -0.04 11.03
CA LEU A 34 -6.78 1.02 10.26
C LEU A 34 -5.44 1.45 10.89
N GLU A 35 -5.36 1.50 12.22
CA GLU A 35 -4.14 1.90 12.94
C GLU A 35 -2.98 0.94 12.64
N ASP A 36 -3.21 -0.36 12.74
CA ASP A 36 -2.20 -1.38 12.41
C ASP A 36 -1.86 -1.36 10.92
N LEU A 37 -2.87 -1.16 10.06
CA LEU A 37 -2.69 -1.06 8.61
C LEU A 37 -1.79 0.13 8.24
N PHE A 38 -1.96 1.30 8.89
CA PHE A 38 -1.14 2.47 8.60
C PHE A 38 0.34 2.24 8.90
N GLN A 39 0.66 1.62 10.05
CA GLN A 39 2.04 1.29 10.40
C GLN A 39 2.67 0.38 9.33
N LEU A 40 1.98 -0.69 8.96
CA LEU A 40 2.44 -1.64 7.94
C LEU A 40 2.58 -1.00 6.56
N VAL A 41 1.62 -0.18 6.16
CA VAL A 41 1.64 0.45 4.83
C VAL A 41 2.80 1.43 4.75
N VAL A 42 3.09 2.23 5.79
CA VAL A 42 4.21 3.19 5.76
C VAL A 42 5.55 2.47 5.56
N GLU A 43 5.80 1.39 6.31
CA GLU A 43 7.05 0.63 6.29
C GLU A 43 7.27 -0.15 4.98
N THR A 44 6.19 -0.55 4.30
CA THR A 44 6.28 -1.42 3.11
C THR A 44 6.37 -0.61 1.81
N ASN A 45 7.19 -1.07 0.88
CA ASN A 45 7.34 -0.44 -0.45
C ASN A 45 6.42 -1.04 -1.53
N TYR A 46 5.65 -2.07 -1.17
CA TYR A 46 4.81 -2.82 -2.09
C TYR A 46 3.33 -2.66 -1.72
N PRO A 47 2.41 -2.76 -2.69
CA PRO A 47 0.98 -2.85 -2.40
C PRO A 47 0.68 -3.98 -1.42
N MET A 48 -0.26 -3.74 -0.52
CA MET A 48 -0.58 -4.66 0.56
C MET A 48 -1.79 -5.52 0.18
N PRO A 49 -1.64 -6.84 -0.01
CA PRO A 49 -2.76 -7.71 -0.31
C PRO A 49 -3.62 -7.95 0.94
N VAL A 50 -4.94 -7.88 0.76
CA VAL A 50 -5.93 -8.23 1.79
C VAL A 50 -6.38 -9.66 1.53
N VAL A 51 -6.07 -10.57 2.45
CA VAL A 51 -6.30 -12.01 2.29
C VAL A 51 -7.20 -12.51 3.42
N ALA A 52 -8.27 -13.22 3.05
CA ALA A 52 -9.21 -13.83 4.00
C ALA A 52 -8.62 -15.07 4.68
N GLU A 53 -9.29 -15.55 5.73
CA GLU A 53 -8.85 -16.74 6.46
C GLU A 53 -8.81 -18.02 5.60
N ASP A 54 -9.62 -18.10 4.55
CA ASP A 54 -9.63 -19.21 3.60
C ASP A 54 -8.52 -19.11 2.53
N GLY A 55 -7.62 -18.13 2.65
CA GLY A 55 -6.51 -17.88 1.73
C GLY A 55 -6.90 -17.14 0.46
N LYS A 56 -8.16 -16.69 0.32
CA LYS A 56 -8.58 -15.92 -0.86
C LYS A 56 -8.15 -14.46 -0.77
N LEU A 57 -7.59 -13.96 -1.86
CA LEU A 57 -7.33 -12.54 -2.06
C LEU A 57 -8.66 -11.79 -2.19
N GLN A 58 -8.95 -10.88 -1.27
CA GLN A 58 -10.13 -10.02 -1.32
C GLN A 58 -9.85 -8.66 -1.95
N GLY A 59 -8.61 -8.15 -1.87
CA GLY A 59 -8.28 -6.84 -2.40
C GLY A 59 -6.82 -6.44 -2.21
N LEU A 60 -6.54 -5.17 -2.53
CA LEU A 60 -5.22 -4.58 -2.48
C LEU A 60 -5.31 -3.17 -1.90
N VAL A 61 -4.46 -2.84 -0.94
CA VAL A 61 -4.33 -1.50 -0.38
C VAL A 61 -3.09 -0.83 -0.98
N LEU A 62 -3.30 0.35 -1.56
CA LEU A 62 -2.26 1.20 -2.13
C LEU A 62 -2.03 2.42 -1.26
N LYS A 63 -0.76 2.83 -1.09
CA LYS A 63 -0.40 4.11 -0.45
C LYS A 63 -1.14 5.29 -1.09
N SER A 64 -1.24 5.30 -2.43
CA SER A 64 -1.94 6.37 -3.15
C SER A 64 -3.43 6.43 -2.83
N SER A 65 -4.10 5.29 -2.70
CA SER A 65 -5.52 5.25 -2.36
C SER A 65 -5.78 5.78 -0.95
N ILE A 66 -4.85 5.54 -0.01
CA ILE A 66 -4.90 6.14 1.32
C ILE A 66 -4.76 7.65 1.24
N LEU A 67 -3.75 8.15 0.51
CA LEU A 67 -3.53 9.60 0.35
C LEU A 67 -4.72 10.28 -0.34
N GLU A 68 -5.29 9.63 -1.36
CA GLU A 68 -6.49 10.10 -2.06
C GLU A 68 -7.71 10.12 -1.12
N ALA A 69 -7.90 9.08 -0.30
CA ALA A 69 -8.96 9.05 0.70
C ALA A 69 -8.79 10.19 1.72
N LEU A 70 -7.58 10.45 2.19
CA LEU A 70 -7.30 11.56 3.12
C LEU A 70 -7.52 12.92 2.46
N ALA A 71 -7.08 13.09 1.21
CA ALA A 71 -7.24 14.34 0.45
C ALA A 71 -8.72 14.62 0.13
N SER A 72 -9.50 13.58 -0.18
CA SER A 72 -10.94 13.70 -0.47
C SER A 72 -11.79 13.94 0.79
N HIS A 73 -11.37 13.41 1.95
CA HIS A 73 -12.05 13.66 3.23
C HIS A 73 -11.57 14.92 3.95
N GLY A 74 -10.55 15.62 3.43
CA GLY A 74 -10.08 16.93 3.92
C GLY A 74 -11.09 18.08 3.78
N GLY A 75 -12.32 17.81 3.32
CA GLY A 75 -13.37 18.80 3.06
C GLY A 75 -14.64 18.70 3.92
N GLU A 76 -14.82 17.66 4.75
CA GLU A 76 -16.00 17.54 5.62
C GLU A 76 -15.65 17.88 7.06
N ARG A 77 -15.48 19.19 7.26
CA ARG A 77 -15.69 19.96 8.50
C ARG A 77 -16.86 19.40 9.35
N ASN A 78 -16.57 18.44 10.20
CA ASN A 78 -17.42 18.12 11.34
C ASN A 78 -16.94 18.95 12.54
N GLY A 79 -17.56 20.11 12.76
CA GLY A 79 -17.70 20.74 14.07
C GLY A 79 -16.49 21.23 14.88
N VAL A 80 -15.24 21.13 14.42
CA VAL A 80 -14.12 21.81 15.11
C VAL A 80 -13.89 23.18 14.48
N SER A 81 -14.21 24.22 15.25
CA SER A 81 -13.99 25.62 14.90
C SER A 81 -12.53 25.84 14.48
N ALA A 82 -12.34 26.48 13.32
CA ALA A 82 -11.04 26.70 12.69
C ALA A 82 -10.16 27.72 13.44
N SER A 83 -9.59 27.32 14.58
CA SER A 83 -8.66 28.19 15.34
C SER A 83 -7.25 27.63 15.52
N GLU A 84 -7.00 26.33 15.38
CA GLU A 84 -5.64 25.80 15.52
C GLU A 84 -5.40 24.66 14.52
N ALA A 85 -4.67 24.97 13.45
CA ALA A 85 -4.03 23.92 12.67
C ALA A 85 -2.91 23.33 13.53
N PRO A 86 -2.83 21.99 13.70
CA PRO A 86 -1.71 21.39 14.41
C PRO A 86 -0.43 21.64 13.59
N VAL A 87 0.48 22.44 14.14
CA VAL A 87 1.83 22.60 13.60
C VAL A 87 2.57 21.29 13.85
N ILE A 88 2.87 20.55 12.78
CA ILE A 88 3.75 19.39 12.86
C ILE A 88 5.19 19.93 12.93
N PRO A 89 5.91 19.78 14.06
CA PRO A 89 7.29 20.23 14.14
C PRO A 89 8.16 19.34 13.23
N VAL A 90 8.96 20.00 12.39
CA VAL A 90 10.07 19.38 11.66
C VAL A 90 11.36 19.92 12.27
N ASP A 91 11.89 19.18 13.24
CA ASP A 91 13.32 19.26 13.62
C ASP A 91 14.16 18.44 12.63
#